data_AF-A0A924AMB3-F1
#
_entry.id   AF-A0A924AMB3-F1
#
_cell.length_a   1.000
_cell.length_b   1.000
_cell.length_c   1.000
_cell.angle_alpha   90.00
_cell.angle_beta   90.00
_cell.angle_gamma   90.00
#
_symmetry.space_group_name_H-M   'P 1'
#
loop_
_entity.id
_entity.type
_entity.pdbx_description
1 polymer ?
#
loop_
_entity_poly.entity_id
_entity_poly.type
_entity_poly.pdbx_seq_one_letter_code
_entity_poly.pdbx_strand_id
1 'polypeptide(L)'
;MKYCLKLFALALLLTATACSKTTDKKAPTAKPADATTLQREYSALRDTLDGRWAQMTASDDEKIFFQKRLLDEISYVPSADMGLVKRLQIANNRLKDRRYAQITMASDSIDAYDRAQEAVLLPLRELASKHADPVKRHIIGELVEAILLHDDRVVRYRGTYDQAARAYNLWLQAHQTQLPAAADAKPVPLFSLTGA
;
A
#
# COMPACT_ATOMS: atom_id res chain seq x y z
N MET A 1 50.00 46.89 30.99
CA MET A 1 49.52 45.59 30.49
C MET A 1 48.29 45.85 29.61
N LYS A 2 48.31 46.41 28.39
CA LYS A 2 49.21 46.32 27.22
C LYS A 2 49.50 44.85 26.89
N TYR A 3 49.02 44.40 25.72
CA TYR A 3 49.29 43.11 25.04
C TYR A 3 48.23 41.99 25.05
N CYS A 4 46.93 42.25 25.29
CA CYS A 4 45.89 41.27 24.93
C CYS A 4 44.84 41.79 23.92
N LEU A 5 44.90 43.06 23.53
CA LEU A 5 43.96 43.70 22.59
C LEU A 5 44.59 43.99 21.21
N LYS A 6 45.62 43.23 20.82
CA LYS A 6 46.39 43.40 19.57
C LYS A 6 46.70 42.08 18.86
N LEU A 7 45.80 41.09 18.98
CA LEU A 7 45.90 39.81 18.24
C LEU A 7 44.69 39.52 17.35
N PHE A 8 43.74 40.44 17.25
CA PHE A 8 42.53 40.27 16.42
C PHE A 8 42.48 41.21 15.19
N ALA A 9 43.56 41.95 14.92
CA ALA A 9 43.59 42.97 13.87
C ALA A 9 44.92 42.99 13.12
N LEU A 10 45.43 41.84 12.67
CA LEU A 10 46.54 41.77 11.70
C LEU A 10 46.73 40.38 11.06
N ALA A 11 45.63 39.73 10.64
CA ALA A 11 45.71 38.62 9.70
C ALA A 11 44.87 38.98 8.48
N LEU A 12 45.53 39.74 7.59
CA LEU A 12 45.44 39.68 6.12
C LEU A 12 44.09 39.19 5.56
N LEU A 13 43.24 39.97 4.89
CA LEU A 13 43.54 41.04 3.93
C LEU A 13 44.75 40.68 3.04
N LEU A 14 44.56 39.69 2.16
CA LEU A 14 45.11 39.58 0.80
C LEU A 14 44.78 38.19 0.23
N THR A 15 43.72 38.11 -0.59
CA THR A 15 43.61 37.28 -1.81
C THR A 15 42.22 37.52 -2.42
N ALA A 16 42.05 38.71 -2.98
CA ALA A 16 41.09 38.90 -4.07
C ALA A 16 41.61 38.15 -5.31
N THR A 17 40.68 37.79 -6.20
CA THR A 17 40.83 37.19 -7.55
C THR A 17 40.58 35.69 -7.68
N ALA A 18 39.31 35.31 -7.53
CA ALA A 18 38.75 34.22 -8.33
C ALA A 18 37.40 34.67 -8.91
N CYS A 19 37.49 35.55 -9.91
CA CYS A 19 36.44 35.79 -10.88
C CYS A 19 36.27 34.49 -11.69
N SER A 20 35.50 33.54 -11.17
CA SER A 20 35.07 32.39 -11.96
C SER A 20 33.82 32.82 -12.71
N LYS A 21 34.00 33.02 -14.01
CA LYS A 21 32.95 33.21 -15.00
C LYS A 21 31.73 32.37 -14.63
N THR A 22 30.59 33.03 -14.47
CA THR A 22 29.27 32.43 -14.69
C THR A 22 29.30 31.81 -16.06
N THR A 23 29.74 30.55 -16.11
CA THR A 23 29.42 29.71 -17.24
C THR A 23 27.96 29.43 -17.03
N ASP A 24 27.13 30.11 -17.83
CA ASP A 24 25.88 29.59 -18.33
C ASP A 24 26.17 28.23 -18.99
N LYS A 25 26.52 27.22 -18.18
CA LYS A 25 26.29 25.84 -18.53
C LYS A 25 24.79 25.72 -18.46
N LYS A 26 24.16 26.11 -19.57
CA LYS A 26 22.88 25.58 -20.00
C LYS A 26 22.96 24.10 -19.68
N ALA A 27 22.29 23.69 -18.60
CA ALA A 27 22.22 22.30 -18.22
C ALA A 27 21.90 21.56 -19.51
N PRO A 28 22.61 20.47 -19.86
CA PRO A 28 22.33 19.77 -21.10
C PRO A 28 20.84 19.50 -21.09
N THR A 29 20.12 20.17 -22.00
CA THR A 29 18.69 19.94 -22.23
C THR A 29 18.63 18.45 -22.46
N ALA A 30 18.12 17.71 -21.47
CA ALA A 30 18.01 16.27 -21.52
C ALA A 30 17.33 15.98 -22.86
N LYS A 31 18.04 15.26 -23.73
CA LYS A 31 17.49 14.88 -25.02
C LYS A 31 16.15 14.19 -24.71
N PRO A 32 15.04 14.57 -25.37
CA PRO A 32 13.76 13.93 -25.14
C PRO A 32 13.98 12.42 -25.18
N ALA A 33 13.57 11.71 -24.13
CA ALA A 33 13.64 10.27 -24.13
C ALA A 33 12.88 9.78 -25.37
N ASP A 34 13.45 8.81 -26.09
CA ASP A 34 12.75 8.31 -27.27
C ASP A 34 11.40 7.72 -26.84
N ALA A 35 10.39 7.82 -27.71
CA ALA A 35 9.03 7.39 -27.39
C ALA A 35 8.95 5.90 -26.99
N THR A 36 9.85 5.05 -27.50
CA THR A 36 9.89 3.62 -27.16
C THR A 36 10.45 3.38 -25.77
N THR A 37 11.41 4.19 -25.33
CA THR A 37 11.95 4.18 -23.97
C THR A 37 10.88 4.64 -22.98
N LEU A 38 10.18 5.75 -23.24
CA LEU A 38 9.09 6.22 -22.40
C LEU A 38 7.96 5.19 -22.30
N GLN A 39 7.58 4.56 -23.41
CA GLN A 39 6.56 3.51 -23.41
C GLN A 39 6.99 2.30 -22.57
N ARG A 40 8.26 1.91 -22.62
CA ARG A 40 8.79 0.79 -21.83
C ARG A 40 8.78 1.11 -20.34
N GLU A 41 9.21 2.30 -19.95
CA GLU A 41 9.19 2.76 -18.56
C GLU A 41 7.77 2.84 -18.01
N TYR A 42 6.85 3.44 -18.77
CA TYR A 42 5.43 3.49 -18.43
C TYR A 42 4.86 2.08 -18.18
N SER A 43 5.11 1.16 -19.10
CA SER A 43 4.60 -0.21 -19.02
C SER A 43 5.16 -0.94 -17.80
N ALA A 44 6.46 -0.83 -17.54
CA ALA A 44 7.09 -1.46 -16.37
C ALA A 44 6.54 -0.91 -15.03
N LEU A 45 6.28 0.39 -14.95
CA LEU A 45 5.66 1.01 -13.78
C LEU A 45 4.21 0.56 -13.60
N ARG A 46 3.44 0.49 -14.69
CA ARG A 46 2.06 0.02 -14.68
C ARG A 46 1.97 -1.46 -14.26
N ASP A 47 2.82 -2.32 -14.81
CA ASP A 47 2.88 -3.74 -14.45
C ASP A 47 3.24 -3.94 -12.98
N THR A 48 4.18 -3.12 -12.47
CA THR A 48 4.55 -3.16 -11.05
C THR A 48 3.38 -2.76 -10.16
N LEU A 49 2.71 -1.65 -10.48
CA LEU A 49 1.55 -1.16 -9.76
C LEU A 49 0.41 -2.20 -9.73
N ASP A 50 0.09 -2.78 -10.89
CA ASP A 50 -0.96 -3.78 -11.04
C ASP A 50 -0.61 -5.08 -10.31
N GLY A 51 0.67 -5.49 -10.35
CA GLY A 51 1.17 -6.62 -9.58
C GLY A 51 1.00 -6.43 -8.07
N ARG A 52 1.30 -5.24 -7.52
CA ARG A 52 1.10 -4.95 -6.08
C ARG A 52 -0.37 -4.96 -5.69
N TRP A 53 -1.23 -4.37 -6.53
CA TRP A 53 -2.67 -4.40 -6.32
C TRP A 53 -3.23 -5.83 -6.36
N ALA A 54 -2.84 -6.63 -7.35
CA ALA A 54 -3.25 -8.02 -7.48
C ALA A 54 -2.80 -8.86 -6.28
N GLN A 55 -1.57 -8.66 -5.80
CA GLN A 55 -1.06 -9.36 -4.63
C GLN A 55 -1.87 -9.06 -3.37
N MET A 56 -2.20 -7.79 -3.15
CA MET A 56 -3.03 -7.35 -2.01
C MET A 56 -4.43 -7.97 -2.07
N THR A 57 -5.10 -7.83 -3.21
CA THR A 57 -6.48 -8.32 -3.40
C THR A 57 -6.57 -9.83 -3.36
N ALA A 58 -5.55 -10.55 -3.87
CA ALA A 58 -5.46 -12.00 -3.75
C ALA A 58 -5.31 -12.44 -2.29
N SER A 59 -4.43 -11.79 -1.50
CA SER A 59 -4.31 -12.10 -0.08
C SER A 59 -5.61 -11.85 0.69
N ASP A 60 -6.36 -10.84 0.31
CA ASP A 60 -7.64 -10.53 0.92
C ASP A 60 -8.74 -11.53 0.51
N ASP A 61 -8.73 -12.00 -0.74
CA ASP A 61 -9.60 -13.10 -1.20
C ASP A 61 -9.33 -14.40 -0.42
N GLU A 62 -8.07 -14.75 -0.19
CA GLU A 62 -7.69 -15.89 0.65
C GLU A 62 -8.20 -15.73 2.09
N LYS A 63 -8.11 -14.54 2.67
CA LYS A 63 -8.66 -14.26 4.00
C LYS A 63 -10.16 -14.53 4.05
N ILE A 64 -10.92 -13.98 3.10
CA ILE A 64 -12.38 -14.17 3.00
C ILE A 64 -12.74 -15.64 2.82
N PHE A 65 -11.93 -16.39 2.05
CA PHE A 65 -12.09 -17.82 1.86
C PHE A 65 -11.88 -18.59 3.18
N PHE A 66 -10.80 -18.34 3.91
CA PHE A 66 -10.55 -19.01 5.19
C PHE A 66 -11.60 -18.63 6.25
N GLN A 67 -12.08 -17.39 6.26
CA GLN A 67 -13.19 -16.97 7.12
C GLN A 67 -14.47 -17.78 6.82
N LYS A 68 -14.80 -17.97 5.54
CA LYS A 68 -15.92 -18.81 5.12
C LYS A 68 -15.73 -20.25 5.59
N ARG A 69 -14.54 -20.82 5.34
CA ARG A 69 -14.23 -22.21 5.71
C ARG A 69 -14.33 -22.43 7.22
N LEU A 70 -13.84 -21.49 8.02
CA LEU A 70 -13.92 -21.55 9.48
C LEU A 70 -15.37 -21.50 9.98
N LEU A 71 -16.21 -20.64 9.40
CA LEU A 71 -17.64 -20.59 9.71
C LEU A 71 -18.34 -21.92 9.35
N ASP A 72 -17.98 -22.53 8.24
CA ASP A 72 -18.52 -23.83 7.83
C ASP A 72 -18.08 -24.94 8.82
N GLU A 73 -16.83 -24.97 9.26
CA GLU A 73 -16.35 -25.94 10.26
C GLU A 73 -17.06 -25.76 11.62
N ILE A 74 -17.23 -24.51 12.07
CA ILE A 74 -17.95 -24.22 13.31
C ILE A 74 -19.41 -24.64 13.22
N SER A 75 -20.03 -24.58 12.03
CA SER A 75 -21.43 -24.96 11.84
C SER A 75 -21.73 -26.44 12.16
N TYR A 76 -20.70 -27.31 12.15
CA TYR A 76 -20.81 -28.71 12.53
C TYR A 76 -20.65 -28.96 14.03
N VAL A 77 -20.33 -27.93 14.83
CA VAL A 77 -20.19 -28.04 16.28
C VAL A 77 -21.58 -28.00 16.92
N PRO A 78 -22.00 -29.04 17.66
CA PRO A 78 -23.37 -29.11 18.20
C PRO A 78 -23.78 -27.95 19.13
N SER A 79 -22.80 -27.29 19.77
CA SER A 79 -23.02 -26.16 20.67
C SER A 79 -22.84 -24.78 20.02
N ALA A 80 -22.63 -24.72 18.69
CA ALA A 80 -22.43 -23.45 18.00
C ALA A 80 -23.71 -22.60 17.96
N ASP A 81 -23.55 -21.29 18.12
CA ASP A 81 -24.62 -20.33 17.84
C ASP A 81 -24.84 -20.23 16.33
N MET A 82 -25.76 -21.06 15.83
CA MET A 82 -26.11 -21.10 14.41
C MET A 82 -26.73 -19.80 13.89
N GLY A 83 -27.31 -18.98 14.76
CA GLY A 83 -27.80 -17.65 14.39
C GLY A 83 -26.64 -16.71 14.08
N LEU A 84 -25.61 -16.69 14.93
CA LEU A 84 -24.39 -15.91 14.71
C LEU A 84 -23.61 -16.40 13.48
N VAL A 85 -23.41 -17.72 13.33
CA VAL A 85 -22.72 -18.31 12.17
C VAL A 85 -23.35 -17.85 10.86
N LYS A 86 -24.67 -17.96 10.72
CA LYS A 86 -25.38 -17.53 9.50
C LYS A 86 -25.23 -16.04 9.21
N ARG A 87 -25.30 -15.18 10.24
CA ARG A 87 -25.10 -13.73 10.07
C ARG A 87 -23.68 -13.43 9.58
N LEU A 88 -22.67 -14.08 10.16
CA LEU A 88 -21.27 -13.92 9.75
C LEU A 88 -21.02 -14.46 8.34
N GLN A 89 -21.62 -15.59 7.95
CA GLN A 89 -21.53 -16.10 6.57
C GLN A 89 -22.08 -15.10 5.55
N ILE A 90 -23.24 -14.49 5.83
CA ILE A 90 -23.82 -13.46 4.96
C ILE A 90 -22.91 -12.23 4.88
N ALA A 91 -22.38 -11.77 6.02
CA ALA A 91 -21.47 -10.63 6.06
C ALA A 91 -20.18 -10.90 5.28
N ASN A 92 -19.57 -12.08 5.48
CA ASN A 92 -18.36 -12.52 4.78
C ASN A 92 -18.56 -12.59 3.26
N ASN A 93 -19.67 -13.16 2.80
CA ASN A 93 -19.98 -13.27 1.37
C ASN A 93 -20.14 -11.89 0.69
N ARG A 94 -20.43 -10.83 1.45
CA ARG A 94 -20.57 -9.45 0.95
C ARG A 94 -19.26 -8.66 0.97
N LEU A 95 -18.19 -9.18 1.55
CA LEU A 95 -16.93 -8.43 1.67
C LEU A 95 -16.35 -8.11 0.29
N LYS A 96 -16.24 -9.11 -0.59
CA LYS A 96 -15.66 -8.91 -1.93
C LYS A 96 -16.38 -7.83 -2.73
N ASP A 97 -17.71 -7.78 -2.66
CA ASP A 97 -18.53 -6.78 -3.36
C ASP A 97 -18.40 -5.37 -2.77
N ARG A 98 -18.01 -5.26 -1.49
CA ARG A 98 -17.80 -3.98 -0.79
C ARG A 98 -16.38 -3.44 -0.94
N ARG A 99 -15.45 -4.25 -1.42
CA ARG A 99 -14.05 -3.85 -1.57
C ARG A 99 -13.96 -2.70 -2.57
N TYR A 100 -13.20 -1.66 -2.21
CA TYR A 100 -12.85 -0.56 -3.10
C TYR A 100 -12.02 -1.06 -4.32
N ALA A 101 -12.01 -0.28 -5.40
CA ALA A 101 -11.24 -0.59 -6.62
C ALA A 101 -10.00 0.31 -6.76
N GLN A 102 -8.97 -0.19 -7.44
CA GLN A 102 -7.64 0.47 -7.57
C GLN A 102 -7.75 1.94 -7.99
N ILE A 103 -8.61 2.22 -8.97
CA ILE A 103 -8.74 3.54 -9.58
C ILE A 103 -9.74 4.46 -8.87
N THR A 104 -10.64 3.91 -8.04
CA THR A 104 -11.71 4.67 -7.39
C THR A 104 -11.61 4.68 -5.86
N MET A 105 -10.58 4.06 -5.29
CA MET A 105 -10.45 4.01 -3.84
C MET A 105 -10.23 5.41 -3.25
N ALA A 106 -10.93 5.66 -2.16
CA ALA A 106 -10.90 6.88 -1.37
C ALA A 106 -10.99 6.52 0.13
N SER A 107 -10.60 7.45 1.02
CA SER A 107 -10.63 7.25 2.49
C SER A 107 -11.88 6.54 2.95
N ASP A 108 -13.04 7.12 2.65
CA ASP A 108 -14.33 6.63 3.16
C ASP A 108 -14.62 5.21 2.70
N SER A 109 -14.24 4.86 1.46
CA SER A 109 -14.41 3.50 0.92
C SER A 109 -13.44 2.49 1.54
N ILE A 110 -12.23 2.93 1.88
CA ILE A 110 -11.22 2.10 2.57
C ILE A 110 -11.69 1.86 4.01
N ASP A 111 -12.06 2.91 4.73
CA ASP A 111 -12.51 2.83 6.12
C ASP A 111 -13.81 2.03 6.24
N ALA A 112 -14.74 2.19 5.30
CA ALA A 112 -15.97 1.39 5.26
C ALA A 112 -15.68 -0.09 5.04
N TYR A 113 -14.70 -0.41 4.19
CA TYR A 113 -14.28 -1.78 3.95
C TYR A 113 -13.59 -2.39 5.18
N ASP A 114 -12.68 -1.65 5.81
CA ASP A 114 -11.93 -2.10 6.99
C ASP A 114 -12.87 -2.37 8.17
N ARG A 115 -13.84 -1.48 8.41
CA ARG A 115 -14.90 -1.72 9.40
C ARG A 115 -15.74 -2.95 9.08
N ALA A 116 -16.05 -3.19 7.80
CA ALA A 116 -16.80 -4.38 7.40
C ALA A 116 -16.02 -5.68 7.64
N GLN A 117 -14.70 -5.66 7.41
CA GLN A 117 -13.84 -6.81 7.71
C GLN A 117 -13.74 -7.05 9.22
N GLU A 118 -13.54 -6.01 10.01
CA GLU A 118 -13.46 -6.10 11.47
C GLU A 118 -14.77 -6.65 12.08
N ALA A 119 -15.92 -6.22 11.56
CA ALA A 119 -17.23 -6.70 11.95
C ALA A 119 -17.46 -8.21 11.69
N VAL A 120 -16.70 -8.81 10.76
CA VAL A 120 -16.67 -10.27 10.56
C VAL A 120 -15.62 -10.91 11.45
N LEU A 121 -14.41 -10.35 11.48
CA LEU A 121 -13.24 -10.95 12.07
C LEU A 121 -13.31 -11.05 13.59
N LEU A 122 -13.74 -10.00 14.29
CA LEU A 122 -13.78 -10.00 15.76
C LEU A 122 -14.75 -11.07 16.30
N PRO A 123 -16.03 -11.13 15.87
CA PRO A 123 -16.94 -12.16 16.35
C PRO A 123 -16.52 -13.57 15.91
N LEU A 124 -15.90 -13.70 14.73
CA LEU A 124 -15.39 -14.99 14.26
C LEU A 124 -14.25 -15.51 15.13
N ARG A 125 -13.31 -14.65 15.55
CA ARG A 125 -12.24 -15.01 16.49
C ARG A 125 -12.80 -15.47 17.84
N GLU A 126 -13.80 -14.76 18.36
CA GLU A 126 -14.48 -15.14 19.60
C GLU A 126 -15.20 -16.49 19.46
N LEU A 127 -15.85 -16.73 18.33
CA LEU A 127 -16.54 -17.98 18.07
C LEU A 127 -15.54 -19.15 17.94
N ALA A 128 -14.43 -18.92 17.24
CA ALA A 128 -13.38 -19.92 17.08
C ALA A 128 -12.73 -20.29 18.41
N SER A 129 -12.45 -19.32 19.29
CA SER A 129 -11.83 -19.59 20.60
C SER A 129 -12.72 -20.43 21.52
N LYS A 130 -14.05 -20.25 21.46
CA LYS A 130 -15.03 -21.06 22.23
C LYS A 130 -15.09 -22.51 21.77
N HIS A 131 -14.74 -22.79 20.52
CA HIS A 131 -14.90 -24.12 19.91
C HIS A 131 -13.58 -24.78 19.52
N ALA A 132 -12.44 -24.10 19.76
CA ALA A 132 -11.11 -24.63 19.57
C ALA A 132 -10.91 -25.86 20.47
N ASP A 133 -10.58 -26.99 19.84
CA ASP A 133 -10.17 -28.21 20.51
C ASP A 133 -8.99 -28.78 19.72
N PRO A 134 -7.75 -28.71 20.25
CA PRO A 134 -6.55 -29.10 19.49
C PRO A 134 -6.52 -30.60 19.17
N VAL A 135 -7.31 -31.42 19.86
CA VAL A 135 -7.36 -32.88 19.64
C VAL A 135 -8.46 -33.24 18.66
N LYS A 136 -9.65 -32.64 18.80
CA LYS A 136 -10.83 -33.01 18.00
C LYS A 136 -11.08 -32.11 16.79
N ARG A 137 -10.53 -30.90 16.79
CA ARG A 137 -10.85 -29.81 15.83
C ARG A 137 -9.60 -28.99 15.47
N HIS A 138 -8.49 -29.67 15.17
CA HIS A 138 -7.23 -29.04 14.75
C HIS A 138 -7.42 -28.03 13.60
N ILE A 139 -8.30 -28.34 12.65
CA ILE A 139 -8.60 -27.48 11.49
C ILE A 139 -9.09 -26.07 11.89
N ILE A 140 -9.78 -25.92 13.03
CA ILE A 140 -10.21 -24.60 13.51
C ILE A 140 -8.99 -23.72 13.82
N GLY A 141 -7.96 -24.29 14.46
CA GLY A 141 -6.72 -23.59 14.77
C GLY A 141 -5.97 -23.18 13.51
N GLU A 142 -5.79 -24.12 12.57
CA GLU A 142 -5.10 -23.86 11.29
C GLU A 142 -5.79 -22.75 10.48
N LEU A 143 -7.13 -22.75 10.45
CA LEU A 143 -7.89 -21.71 9.76
C LEU A 143 -7.77 -20.35 10.46
N VAL A 144 -7.76 -20.32 11.79
CA VAL A 144 -7.50 -19.07 12.54
C VAL A 144 -6.12 -18.53 12.21
N GLU A 145 -5.09 -19.37 12.23
CA GLU A 145 -3.71 -18.96 11.88
C GLU A 145 -3.60 -18.45 10.45
N ALA A 146 -4.24 -19.13 9.49
CA ALA A 146 -4.28 -18.68 8.10
C ALA A 146 -4.97 -17.31 7.96
N ILE A 147 -6.10 -17.09 8.65
CA ILE A 147 -6.79 -15.80 8.65
C ILE A 147 -5.88 -14.71 9.21
N LEU A 148 -5.22 -14.94 10.36
CA LEU A 148 -4.31 -13.98 10.99
C LEU A 148 -3.14 -13.63 10.08
N LEU A 149 -2.54 -14.64 9.45
CA LEU A 149 -1.44 -14.45 8.50
C LEU A 149 -1.82 -13.50 7.36
N HIS A 150 -3.02 -13.62 6.80
CA HIS A 150 -3.48 -12.74 5.72
C HIS A 150 -3.92 -11.37 6.23
N ASP A 151 -4.45 -11.28 7.44
CA ASP A 151 -4.82 -10.03 8.10
C ASP A 151 -3.61 -9.14 8.37
N ASP A 152 -2.55 -9.71 8.94
CA ASP A 152 -1.31 -9.00 9.27
C ASP A 152 -0.58 -8.46 8.02
N ARG A 153 -0.80 -9.09 6.86
CA ARG A 153 -0.17 -8.68 5.60
C ARG A 153 -0.79 -7.44 4.98
N VAL A 154 -2.00 -7.04 5.37
CA VAL A 154 -2.73 -5.91 4.75
C VAL A 154 -1.91 -4.63 4.76
N VAL A 155 -1.37 -4.25 5.93
CA VAL A 155 -0.58 -3.01 6.09
C VAL A 155 0.64 -3.02 5.17
N ARG A 156 1.36 -4.16 5.13
CA ARG A 156 2.52 -4.32 4.25
C ARG A 156 2.15 -4.20 2.78
N TYR A 157 1.07 -4.88 2.35
CA TYR A 157 0.65 -4.84 0.95
C TYR A 157 0.22 -3.44 0.51
N ARG A 158 -0.57 -2.73 1.35
CA ARG A 158 -0.92 -1.33 1.12
C ARG A 158 0.33 -0.45 1.01
N GLY A 159 1.32 -0.64 1.88
CA GLY A 159 2.59 0.08 1.81
C GLY A 159 3.36 -0.15 0.50
N THR A 160 3.44 -1.40 0.04
CA THR A 160 4.11 -1.72 -1.24
C THR A 160 3.34 -1.22 -2.47
N TYR A 161 2.00 -1.23 -2.40
CA TYR A 161 1.17 -0.60 -3.43
C TYR A 161 1.42 0.91 -3.45
N ASP A 162 1.39 1.58 -2.31
CA ASP A 162 1.58 3.03 -2.22
C ASP A 162 2.96 3.46 -2.73
N GLN A 163 4.00 2.66 -2.48
CA GLN A 163 5.32 2.89 -3.05
C GLN A 163 5.29 2.83 -4.58
N ALA A 164 4.66 1.80 -5.18
CA ALA A 164 4.54 1.66 -6.62
C ALA A 164 3.67 2.77 -7.24
N ALA A 165 2.55 3.11 -6.60
CA ALA A 165 1.64 4.17 -7.01
C ALA A 165 2.32 5.54 -6.97
N ARG A 166 3.11 5.86 -5.94
CA ARG A 166 3.92 7.09 -5.91
C ARG A 166 4.93 7.13 -7.04
N ALA A 167 5.67 6.05 -7.31
CA ALA A 167 6.63 5.99 -8.40
C ALA A 167 5.94 6.21 -9.77
N TYR A 168 4.82 5.53 -10.01
CA TYR A 168 4.01 5.68 -11.22
C TYR A 168 3.47 7.12 -11.36
N ASN A 169 2.87 7.69 -10.30
CA ASN A 169 2.30 9.04 -10.32
C ASN A 169 3.37 10.12 -10.56
N LEU A 170 4.54 10.01 -9.92
CA LEU A 170 5.66 10.93 -10.12
C LEU A 170 6.23 10.85 -11.53
N TRP A 171 6.40 9.64 -12.07
CA TRP A 171 6.86 9.45 -13.43
C TRP A 171 5.87 10.03 -14.44
N LEU A 172 4.57 9.79 -14.22
CA LEU A 172 3.50 10.32 -15.06
C LEU A 172 3.52 11.86 -15.06
N GLN A 173 3.64 12.49 -13.89
CA GLN A 173 3.74 13.96 -13.80
C GLN A 173 4.87 14.54 -14.65
N ALA A 174 6.02 13.85 -14.74
CA ALA A 174 7.17 14.31 -15.49
C ALA A 174 7.08 14.06 -17.01
N HIS A 175 6.33 13.04 -17.45
CA HIS A 175 6.38 12.55 -18.83
C HIS A 175 5.02 12.50 -19.55
N GLN A 176 3.91 12.87 -18.91
CA GLN A 176 2.55 12.72 -19.46
C GLN A 176 2.38 13.38 -20.83
N THR A 177 2.97 14.56 -21.05
CA THR A 177 2.88 15.30 -22.32
C THR A 177 3.64 14.64 -23.48
N GLN A 178 4.52 13.69 -23.17
CA GLN A 178 5.35 12.97 -24.14
C GLN A 178 4.77 11.58 -24.46
N LEU A 179 3.74 11.15 -23.71
CA LEU A 179 3.05 9.89 -23.96
C LEU A 179 2.12 9.98 -25.18
N PRO A 180 1.97 8.90 -25.96
CA PRO A 180 0.93 8.83 -26.97
C PRO A 180 -0.47 8.92 -26.32
N ALA A 181 -1.40 9.62 -26.98
CA ALA A 181 -2.76 9.84 -26.48
C ALA A 181 -3.54 8.54 -26.14
N ALA A 182 -3.14 7.41 -26.73
CA ALA A 182 -3.73 6.10 -26.46
C ALA A 182 -3.38 5.51 -25.08
N ALA A 183 -2.46 6.10 -24.31
CA ALA A 183 -1.98 5.53 -23.06
C ALA A 183 -2.97 5.64 -21.88
N ASP A 184 -4.10 6.37 -22.00
CA ASP A 184 -5.09 6.69 -20.94
C ASP A 184 -4.47 6.87 -19.54
N ALA A 185 -3.30 7.53 -19.50
CA ALA A 185 -2.45 7.52 -18.32
C ALA A 185 -2.96 8.56 -17.32
N LYS A 186 -3.59 8.05 -16.26
CA LYS A 186 -4.10 8.83 -15.13
C LYS A 186 -3.37 8.45 -13.85
N PRO A 187 -3.15 9.41 -12.92
CA PRO A 187 -2.68 9.09 -11.58
C PRO A 187 -3.64 8.14 -10.87
N VAL A 188 -3.10 7.29 -9.99
CA VAL A 188 -3.89 6.40 -9.13
C VAL A 188 -3.91 6.90 -7.68
N PRO A 189 -4.98 6.64 -6.92
CA PRO A 189 -5.04 6.99 -5.51
C PRO A 189 -4.03 6.17 -4.67
N LEU A 190 -3.77 6.66 -3.46
CA LEU A 190 -2.94 6.01 -2.43
C LEU A 190 -3.83 5.57 -1.25
N PHE A 191 -3.40 4.55 -0.50
CA PHE A 191 -4.00 4.19 0.78
C PHE A 191 -3.67 5.20 1.86
N SER A 192 -2.41 5.64 1.91
CA SER A 192 -2.01 6.74 2.78
C SER A 192 -2.60 8.04 2.24
N LEU A 193 -3.60 8.58 2.93
CA LEU A 193 -3.98 9.98 2.79
C LEU A 193 -2.82 10.78 3.41
N THR A 194 -2.12 11.55 2.59
CA THR A 194 -0.91 12.37 2.87
C THR A 194 -0.84 12.97 4.30
N GLY A 195 0.31 13.08 4.96
CA GLY A 195 1.68 12.89 4.48
C GLY A 195 2.78 13.12 5.53
N ALA A 196 4.00 12.93 5.07
CA ALA A 196 5.23 13.59 5.50
C ALA A 196 6.15 13.66 4.26
#